data_AF-A0A5P2B6C0-F1
#
_entry.id   AF-A0A5P2B6C0-F1
#
_cell.length_a   1.000
_cell.length_b   1.000
_cell.length_c   1.000
_cell.angle_alpha   90.00
_cell.angle_beta   90.00
_cell.angle_gamma   90.00
#
_symmetry.space_group_name_H-M   'P 1'
#
loop_
_entity.id
_entity.type
_entity.pdbx_description
1 polymer ?
#
loop_
_entity_poly.entity_id
_entity_poly.type
_entity_poly.pdbx_seq_one_letter_code
_entity_poly.pdbx_strand_id
1 'polypeptide(L)'
;MRPVASKGRGNRSRRGNAETLRRYWSSGPGAAKIRWGTPGDWTRCNRQLSRYMGARARGYCQLLHRRNTGVFTGSRLNPGRRRTR
;
A
#
# COMPACT_ATOMS: atom_id res chain seq x y z
N MET A 1 37.64 30.30 -4.81
CA MET A 1 36.74 29.80 -5.89
C MET A 1 36.43 28.32 -5.68
N ARG A 2 35.36 27.97 -4.94
CA ARG A 2 34.76 26.62 -4.94
C ARG A 2 33.27 26.71 -4.59
N PRO A 3 32.34 26.63 -5.54
CA PRO A 3 30.96 26.32 -5.22
C PRO A 3 30.76 24.80 -5.36
N VAL A 4 30.61 24.09 -4.24
CA VAL A 4 29.99 22.76 -4.21
C VAL A 4 28.66 22.89 -3.49
N ALA A 5 27.58 22.97 -4.27
CA ALA A 5 26.23 22.89 -3.73
C ALA A 5 25.31 22.18 -4.73
N SER A 6 25.59 20.90 -4.99
CA SER A 6 24.61 19.97 -5.53
C SER A 6 23.51 19.76 -4.49
N LYS A 7 22.40 20.50 -4.61
CA LYS A 7 21.17 20.17 -3.88
C LYS A 7 19.97 20.26 -4.80
N GLY A 8 19.86 19.25 -5.66
CA GLY A 8 18.59 18.86 -6.26
C GLY A 8 17.58 18.57 -5.16
N ARG A 9 16.82 19.59 -4.75
CA ARG A 9 15.66 19.43 -3.87
C ARG A 9 14.46 19.21 -4.76
N GLY A 10 14.36 18.00 -5.29
CA GLY A 10 13.17 17.49 -5.95
C GLY A 10 11.95 17.80 -5.07
N ASN A 11 11.03 18.54 -5.67
CA ASN A 11 9.77 19.03 -5.16
C ASN A 11 9.14 18.12 -4.08
N ARG A 12 9.23 18.54 -2.81
CA ARG A 12 8.70 17.84 -1.63
C ARG A 12 7.17 17.96 -1.48
N SER A 13 6.49 18.62 -2.42
CA SER A 13 5.08 19.04 -2.27
C SER A 13 4.01 18.00 -2.66
N ARG A 14 4.36 16.72 -2.89
CA ARG A 14 3.37 15.64 -3.14
C ARG A 14 3.31 14.56 -2.06
N ARG A 15 3.98 14.75 -0.91
CA ARG A 15 4.03 13.74 0.17
C ARG A 15 2.91 13.85 1.22
N GLY A 16 2.08 14.88 1.16
CA GLY A 16 1.11 15.23 2.21
C GLY A 16 -0.13 14.34 2.33
N ASN A 17 -0.45 13.47 1.35
CA ASN A 17 -1.64 12.61 1.42
C ASN A 17 -1.33 11.16 1.83
N ALA A 18 -0.05 10.78 1.96
CA ALA A 18 0.31 9.39 2.19
C ALA A 18 -0.23 8.88 3.52
N GLU A 19 -0.13 9.66 4.60
CA GLU A 19 -0.58 9.30 5.95
C GLU A 19 -2.10 9.26 6.09
N THR A 20 -2.81 10.20 5.46
CA THR A 20 -4.27 10.20 5.38
C THR A 20 -4.77 9.00 4.59
N LEU A 21 -4.13 8.68 3.47
CA LEU A 21 -4.37 7.44 2.73
C LEU A 21 -4.05 6.23 3.61
N ARG A 22 -2.98 6.24 4.43
CA ARG A 22 -2.68 5.11 5.33
C ARG A 22 -3.84 4.82 6.25
N ARG A 23 -4.37 5.86 6.92
CA ARG A 23 -5.50 5.72 7.86
C ARG A 23 -6.77 5.27 7.14
N TYR A 24 -7.07 5.87 6.00
CA TYR A 24 -8.24 5.53 5.18
C TYR A 24 -8.25 4.08 4.68
N TRP A 25 -7.11 3.57 4.23
CA TRP A 25 -6.99 2.21 3.69
C TRP A 25 -6.74 1.13 4.75
N SER A 26 -6.21 1.50 5.92
CA SER A 26 -6.02 0.57 7.05
C SER A 26 -7.31 0.29 7.79
N SER A 27 -8.00 1.34 8.25
CA SER A 27 -9.14 1.19 9.17
C SER A 27 -10.36 1.99 8.74
N GLY A 28 -10.21 2.81 7.69
CA GLY A 28 -11.27 3.67 7.18
C GLY A 28 -12.12 3.01 6.08
N PRO A 29 -12.90 3.83 5.35
CA PRO A 29 -13.79 3.34 4.29
C PRO A 29 -13.04 2.62 3.16
N GLY A 30 -11.77 2.94 2.95
CA GLY A 30 -10.91 2.25 1.97
C GLY A 30 -10.63 0.80 2.37
N ALA A 31 -10.47 0.54 3.67
CA ALA A 31 -10.30 -0.81 4.20
C ALA A 31 -11.53 -1.68 3.93
N ALA A 32 -12.72 -1.12 4.10
CA ALA A 32 -13.98 -1.78 3.77
C ALA A 32 -14.11 -2.06 2.27
N LYS A 33 -13.64 -1.17 1.39
CA LYS A 33 -13.60 -1.39 -0.08
C LYS A 33 -12.65 -2.53 -0.46
N ILE A 34 -11.50 -2.63 0.20
CA ILE A 34 -10.54 -3.72 -0.03
C ILE A 34 -11.09 -5.06 0.51
N ARG A 35 -11.90 -5.03 1.57
CA ARG A 35 -12.38 -6.23 2.29
C ARG A 35 -11.21 -7.12 2.69
N TRP A 36 -10.40 -6.63 3.64
CA TRP A 36 -9.28 -7.39 4.15
C TRP A 36 -9.70 -8.81 4.60
N GLY A 37 -8.89 -9.81 4.31
CA GLY A 37 -9.21 -11.21 4.60
C GLY A 37 -10.07 -11.90 3.53
N THR A 38 -10.27 -11.28 2.37
CA THR A 38 -10.96 -11.90 1.23
C THR A 38 -10.01 -12.16 0.06
N PRO A 39 -10.30 -13.12 -0.84
CA PRO A 39 -9.46 -13.38 -2.00
C PRO A 39 -9.25 -12.14 -2.87
N GLY A 40 -7.98 -11.88 -3.18
CA GLY A 40 -7.57 -10.77 -4.03
C GLY A 40 -7.68 -9.39 -3.38
N ASP A 41 -7.73 -9.30 -2.05
CA ASP A 41 -7.72 -8.02 -1.31
C ASP A 41 -6.46 -7.19 -1.68
N TRP A 42 -5.29 -7.83 -1.77
CA TRP A 42 -4.04 -7.15 -2.14
C TRP A 42 -4.09 -6.60 -3.56
N THR A 43 -4.68 -7.35 -4.50
CA THR A 43 -4.84 -6.91 -5.89
C THR A 43 -5.76 -5.71 -5.99
N ARG A 44 -6.85 -5.68 -5.20
CA ARG A 44 -7.74 -4.51 -5.09
C ARG A 44 -7.00 -3.30 -4.53
N CYS A 45 -6.28 -3.49 -3.42
CA CYS A 45 -5.42 -2.46 -2.84
C CYS A 45 -4.43 -1.92 -3.87
N ASN A 46 -3.65 -2.78 -4.51
CA ASN A 46 -2.64 -2.38 -5.47
C ASN A 46 -3.25 -1.62 -6.65
N ARG A 47 -4.40 -2.04 -7.17
CA ARG A 47 -5.09 -1.36 -8.28
C ARG A 47 -5.50 0.07 -7.92
N GLN A 48 -6.07 0.27 -6.73
CA GLN A 48 -6.46 1.61 -6.27
C GLN A 48 -5.25 2.46 -5.92
N LEU A 49 -4.30 1.93 -5.15
CA LEU A 49 -3.17 2.70 -4.67
C LEU A 49 -2.09 2.94 -5.73
N SER A 50 -1.96 2.08 -6.74
CA SER A 50 -1.02 2.29 -7.86
C SER A 50 -1.32 3.56 -8.63
N ARG A 51 -2.57 4.03 -8.66
CA ARG A 51 -2.93 5.31 -9.28
C ARG A 51 -2.37 6.52 -8.53
N TYR A 52 -2.14 6.39 -7.22
CA TYR A 52 -1.69 7.48 -6.36
C TYR A 52 -0.20 7.40 -6.01
N MET A 53 0.34 6.19 -5.81
CA MET A 53 1.70 5.94 -5.32
C MET A 53 2.60 5.23 -6.35
N GLY A 54 2.04 4.78 -7.46
CA GLY A 54 2.77 3.98 -8.46
C GLY A 54 3.30 2.67 -7.87
N ALA A 55 4.52 2.28 -8.26
CA ALA A 55 5.15 1.02 -7.86
C ALA A 55 5.29 0.82 -6.33
N ARG A 56 5.31 1.91 -5.54
CA ARG A 56 5.41 1.84 -4.07
C ARG A 56 4.14 1.29 -3.41
N ALA A 57 3.01 1.27 -4.12
CA ALA A 57 1.75 0.72 -3.62
C ALA A 57 1.85 -0.76 -3.24
N ARG A 58 2.66 -1.55 -3.94
CA ARG A 58 2.81 -3.00 -3.73
C ARG A 58 3.25 -3.34 -2.31
N GLY A 59 4.37 -2.77 -1.88
CA GLY A 59 4.90 -2.97 -0.52
C GLY A 59 3.98 -2.37 0.54
N TYR A 60 3.37 -1.23 0.22
CA TYR A 60 2.46 -0.55 1.14
C TYR A 60 1.20 -1.37 1.42
N CYS A 61 0.58 -1.95 0.38
CA CYS A 61 -0.57 -2.85 0.50
C CYS A 61 -0.24 -4.14 1.26
N GLN A 62 1.00 -4.63 1.17
CA GLN A 62 1.42 -5.83 1.88
C GLN A 62 1.52 -5.59 3.39
N LEU A 63 2.02 -4.43 3.81
CA LEU A 63 2.03 -4.00 5.22
C LEU A 63 0.61 -3.82 5.76
N LEU A 64 -0.28 -3.19 4.98
CA LEU A 64 -1.68 -3.01 5.36
C LEU A 64 -2.41 -4.34 5.50
N HIS A 65 -2.21 -5.28 4.57
CA HIS A 65 -2.80 -6.61 4.66
C HIS A 65 -2.40 -7.29 5.97
N ARG A 66 -1.10 -7.40 6.25
CA ARG A 66 -0.60 -8.00 7.49
C ARG A 66 -1.17 -7.32 8.73
N ARG A 67 -1.34 -6.00 8.71
CA ARG A 67 -1.87 -5.26 9.85
C ARG A 67 -3.34 -5.61 10.13
N ASN A 68 -4.14 -5.81 9.10
CA ASN A 68 -5.57 -6.09 9.26
C ASN A 68 -5.91 -7.57 9.36
N THR A 69 -5.16 -8.44 8.69
CA THR A 69 -5.43 -9.89 8.67
C THR A 69 -4.51 -10.69 9.58
N GLY A 70 -3.43 -10.08 10.10
CA GLY A 70 -2.40 -10.76 10.88
C GLY A 70 -1.44 -11.63 10.04
N VAL A 71 -1.74 -11.88 8.77
CA VAL A 71 -0.99 -12.77 7.87
C VAL A 71 -0.48 -12.01 6.65
N PHE A 72 0.57 -12.48 6.01
CA PHE A 72 1.01 -11.93 4.71
C PHE A 72 0.17 -12.48 3.56
N THR A 73 0.04 -11.70 2.49
CA THR A 73 -0.80 -12.04 1.32
C THR A 73 -0.37 -13.34 0.63
N GLY A 74 0.93 -13.61 0.62
CA GLY A 74 1.51 -14.84 0.07
C GLY A 74 1.49 -16.04 1.03
N SER A 75 1.08 -15.85 2.28
CA SER A 75 1.07 -16.92 3.29
C SER A 75 -0.02 -17.94 2.99
N ARG A 76 0.26 -19.23 3.29
CA ARG A 76 -0.71 -20.34 3.17
C ARG A 76 -1.96 -20.14 4.02
N LEU A 77 -1.84 -19.35 5.09
CA LEU A 77 -2.90 -19.03 6.04
C LEU A 77 -3.79 -17.86 5.56
N ASN A 78 -3.47 -17.23 4.42
CA ASN A 78 -4.34 -16.18 3.89
C ASN A 78 -5.65 -16.81 3.39
N PRO A 79 -6.82 -16.48 4.00
CA PRO A 79 -8.12 -17.00 3.58
C PRO A 79 -8.44 -16.65 2.12
N GLY A 80 -7.78 -15.62 1.58
CA GLY A 80 -7.91 -15.18 0.20
C GLY A 80 -6.95 -15.82 -0.81
N ARG A 81 -6.04 -16.70 -0.39
CA ARG A 81 -5.11 -17.36 -1.31
C ARG A 81 -5.87 -18.46 -2.03
N ARG A 82 -6.19 -18.25 -3.31
CA ARG A 82 -6.65 -19.33 -4.20
C ARG A 82 -5.62 -20.44 -4.11
N ARG A 83 -6.01 -21.59 -3.56
CA ARG A 83 -5.26 -22.84 -3.77
C ARG A 83 -5.33 -23.08 -5.27
N THR A 84 -4.27 -22.73 -5.99
CA THR A 84 -4.03 -23.34 -7.29
C THR A 84 -4.02 -24.85 -7.03
N ARG A 85 -5.04 -25.51 -7.58
CA ARG A 85 -5.12 -26.96 -7.66
C ARG A 85 -4.12 -27.43 -8.71
#